data_AF-A0A1R4IB48-F1
#
_entry.id   AF-A0A1R4IB48-F1
#
_cell.length_a   1.000
_cell.length_b   1.000
_cell.length_c   1.000
_cell.angle_alpha   90.00
_cell.angle_beta   90.00
_cell.angle_gamma   90.00
#
_symmetry.space_group_name_H-M   'P 1'
#
loop_
_entity.id
_entity.type
_entity.pdbx_description
1 polymer ?
#
loop_
_entity_poly.entity_id
_entity_poly.type
_entity_poly.pdbx_seq_one_letter_code
_entity_poly.pdbx_strand_id
1 'polypeptide(L)'
;MALAKHYRGEKFIYLTDLQDEDLIDNWTYGAIAKNQPMTVWNHTKVFFIGPDMANSVKELTDFLIIKQKVTTNQVSTHFDITTQNASTRLKNIFKLGYAKRVEEIAESGGKEFVYKLIK
;
A
#
# COMPACT_ATOMS: atom_id res chain seq x y z
N MET A 1 7.48 11.66 -9.08
CA MET A 1 6.12 11.71 -8.47
C MET A 1 4.98 11.89 -9.46
N ALA A 2 5.04 12.84 -10.40
CA ALA A 2 3.95 13.04 -11.38
C ALA A 2 3.60 11.78 -12.20
N LEU A 3 4.61 11.02 -12.63
CA LEU A 3 4.42 9.75 -13.34
C LEU A 3 3.70 8.68 -12.49
N ALA A 4 4.13 8.52 -11.23
CA ALA A 4 3.50 7.58 -10.29
C ALA A 4 2.04 7.94 -10.03
N LYS A 5 1.74 9.24 -9.94
CA LYS A 5 0.36 9.74 -9.82
C LYS A 5 -0.47 9.48 -11.07
N HIS A 6 0.09 9.71 -12.25
CA HIS A 6 -0.59 9.51 -13.52
C HIS A 6 -1.05 8.05 -13.70
N TYR A 7 -0.23 7.09 -13.30
CA TYR A 7 -0.56 5.67 -13.43
C TYR A 7 -1.24 5.04 -12.21
N ARG A 8 -1.61 5.82 -11.20
CA ARG A 8 -2.15 5.27 -9.94
C ARG A 8 -3.35 4.36 -10.20
N GLY A 9 -3.26 3.12 -9.73
CA GLY A 9 -4.30 2.10 -9.88
C GLY A 9 -4.15 1.23 -11.13
N GLU A 10 -3.25 1.58 -12.05
CA GLU A 10 -2.96 0.84 -13.28
C GLU A 10 -1.54 0.28 -13.32
N LYS A 11 -0.54 1.14 -13.09
CA LYS A 11 0.87 0.76 -12.92
C LYS A 11 1.35 1.25 -11.56
N PHE A 12 2.29 0.51 -10.99
CA PHE A 12 2.82 0.83 -9.68
C PHE A 12 4.30 1.14 -9.78
N ILE A 13 4.71 2.24 -9.15
CA ILE A 13 6.08 2.71 -9.10
C ILE A 13 6.48 2.78 -7.63
N TYR A 14 7.67 2.30 -7.32
CA TYR A 14 8.26 2.34 -5.99
C TYR A 14 9.70 2.85 -6.09
N LEU A 15 10.26 3.18 -4.94
CA LEU A 15 11.66 3.57 -4.82
C LEU A 15 12.42 2.44 -4.12
N THR A 16 13.67 2.23 -4.53
CA THR A 16 14.57 1.25 -3.90
C THR A 16 15.91 1.91 -3.60
N ASP A 17 16.63 1.37 -2.62
CA ASP A 17 18.02 1.73 -2.30
C ASP A 17 18.24 3.21 -1.95
N LEU A 18 17.21 3.84 -1.38
CA LEU A 18 17.30 5.15 -0.73
C LEU A 18 17.86 4.97 0.69
N GLN A 19 19.16 5.25 0.85
CA GLN A 19 19.85 5.16 2.14
C GLN A 19 20.22 6.51 2.75
N ASP A 20 20.22 7.56 1.94
CA ASP A 20 20.57 8.91 2.33
C ASP A 20 19.33 9.67 2.84
N GLU A 21 19.42 10.25 4.03
CA GLU A 21 18.31 10.96 4.68
C GLU A 21 17.87 12.20 3.87
N ASP A 22 18.81 12.96 3.30
CA ASP A 22 18.50 14.13 2.48
C ASP A 22 17.75 13.72 1.20
N LEU A 23 18.12 12.58 0.60
CA LEU A 23 17.37 12.02 -0.52
C LEU A 23 15.95 11.62 -0.10
N ILE A 24 15.80 10.93 1.04
CA ILE A 24 14.48 10.53 1.56
C ILE A 24 13.60 11.76 1.78
N ASP A 25 14.13 12.83 2.37
CA ASP A 25 13.39 14.07 2.62
C ASP A 25 12.97 14.74 1.32
N ASN A 26 13.88 14.88 0.36
CA ASN A 26 13.59 15.45 -0.95
C ASN A 26 12.48 14.69 -1.69
N TRP A 27 12.54 13.35 -1.67
CA TRP A 27 11.49 12.52 -2.25
C TRP A 27 10.17 12.62 -1.48
N THR A 28 10.23 12.75 -0.15
CA THR A 28 9.06 12.94 0.71
C THR A 28 8.35 14.23 0.40
N TYR A 29 9.07 15.35 0.27
CA TYR A 29 8.51 16.63 -0.15
C TYR A 29 7.83 16.54 -1.53
N GLY A 30 8.46 15.86 -2.49
CA GLY A 30 7.87 15.62 -3.80
C GLY A 30 6.58 14.79 -3.74
N ALA A 31 6.54 13.78 -2.88
CA ALA A 31 5.38 12.90 -2.67
C ALA A 31 4.21 13.67 -2.04
N ILE A 32 4.49 14.48 -1.02
CA ILE A 32 3.53 15.38 -0.36
C ILE A 32 2.98 16.39 -1.37
N ALA A 33 3.85 17.11 -2.09
CA ALA A 33 3.45 18.16 -3.04
C ALA A 33 2.56 17.63 -4.18
N LYS A 34 2.65 16.35 -4.51
CA LYS A 34 1.80 15.71 -5.53
C LYS A 34 0.62 14.94 -4.93
N ASN A 35 0.49 14.89 -3.61
CA ASN A 35 -0.49 14.07 -2.90
C ASN A 35 -0.46 12.61 -3.42
N GLN A 36 0.75 12.06 -3.55
CA GLN A 36 1.03 10.72 -4.07
C GLN A 36 1.97 10.01 -3.11
N PRO A 37 1.50 8.97 -2.41
CA PRO A 37 2.41 8.17 -1.60
C PRO A 37 3.35 7.33 -2.46
N MET A 38 4.50 6.97 -1.92
CA MET A 38 5.41 6.01 -2.53
C MET A 38 5.80 4.95 -1.54
N THR A 39 5.87 3.71 -2.00
CA THR A 39 6.53 2.63 -1.28
C THR A 39 8.04 2.77 -1.49
N VAL A 40 8.80 2.71 -0.39
CA VAL A 40 10.26 2.69 -0.41
C VAL A 40 10.73 1.35 0.13
N TRP A 41 11.58 0.67 -0.63
CA TRP A 41 12.28 -0.54 -0.22
C TRP A 41 13.76 -0.20 0.03
N ASN A 42 14.27 -0.57 1.20
CA ASN A 42 15.69 -0.51 1.50
C ASN A 42 16.11 -1.88 2.04
N HIS A 43 16.66 -2.72 1.16
CA HIS A 43 16.87 -4.14 1.40
C HIS A 43 15.56 -4.83 1.84
N THR A 44 15.50 -5.25 3.11
CA THR A 44 14.33 -5.92 3.70
C THR A 44 13.35 -4.97 4.37
N LYS A 45 13.72 -3.70 4.55
CA LYS A 45 12.86 -2.69 5.18
C LYS A 45 11.96 -2.05 4.14
N VAL A 46 10.71 -1.86 4.50
CA VAL A 46 9.71 -1.18 3.67
C VAL A 46 8.99 -0.13 4.49
N PHE A 47 8.78 1.03 3.90
CA PHE A 47 8.02 2.12 4.49
C PHE A 47 7.35 2.95 3.39
N PHE A 48 6.49 3.87 3.78
CA PHE A 48 5.83 4.81 2.88
C PHE A 48 6.32 6.23 3.13
N ILE A 49 6.50 6.99 2.06
CA ILE A 49 6.69 8.45 2.10
C ILE A 49 5.51 9.13 1.41
N GLY A 50 5.23 10.36 1.80
CA GLY A 50 4.20 11.20 1.17
C GLY A 50 3.23 11.81 2.19
N PRO A 51 1.97 12.07 1.78
CA PRO A 51 1.01 12.76 2.62
C PRO A 51 0.68 11.97 3.89
N ASP A 52 0.30 12.68 4.95
CA ASP A 52 -0.14 12.09 6.20
C ASP A 52 -1.31 11.12 5.99
N MET A 53 -1.30 10.04 6.77
CA MET A 53 -2.35 9.02 6.74
C MET A 53 -3.34 9.26 7.88
N ALA A 54 -4.62 9.08 7.58
CA ALA A 54 -5.60 8.85 8.64
C ALA A 54 -5.23 7.57 9.41
N ASN A 55 -5.53 7.52 10.71
CA ASN A 55 -5.17 6.39 11.58
C ASN A 55 -5.59 5.03 11.01
N SER A 56 -6.83 4.93 10.49
CA SER A 56 -7.34 3.69 9.92
C SER A 56 -6.65 3.25 8.63
N VAL A 57 -6.06 4.19 7.88
CA VAL A 57 -5.21 3.89 6.71
C VAL A 57 -3.85 3.42 7.21
N LYS A 58 -3.25 4.14 8.16
CA LYS A 58 -1.94 3.81 8.74
C LYS A 58 -1.91 2.41 9.35
N GLU A 59 -2.89 2.06 10.18
CA GLU A 59 -2.96 0.73 10.80
C GLU A 59 -3.02 -0.40 9.76
N LEU A 60 -3.77 -0.20 8.68
CA LEU A 60 -3.91 -1.22 7.64
C LEU A 60 -2.65 -1.30 6.77
N THR A 61 -2.00 -0.17 6.47
CA THR A 61 -0.73 -0.17 5.73
C THR A 61 0.41 -0.75 6.57
N ASP A 62 0.46 -0.51 7.88
CA ASP A 62 1.40 -1.14 8.81
C ASP A 62 1.20 -2.66 8.84
N PHE A 63 -0.05 -3.13 8.91
CA PHE A 63 -0.35 -4.56 8.82
C PHE A 63 0.07 -5.16 7.47
N LEU A 64 -0.14 -4.42 6.38
CA LEU A 64 0.30 -4.83 5.05
C LEU A 64 1.84 -4.86 4.92
N ILE A 65 2.56 -3.94 5.56
CA ILE A 65 4.02 -3.96 5.64
C ILE A 65 4.50 -5.28 6.27
N ILE A 66 3.90 -5.67 7.38
CA ILE A 66 4.26 -6.89 8.11
C ILE A 66 3.93 -8.15 7.29
N LYS A 67 2.74 -8.21 6.69
CA LYS A 67 2.28 -9.41 5.96
C LYS A 67 2.74 -9.48 4.51
N GLN A 68 3.16 -8.36 3.93
CA GLN A 68 3.48 -8.11 2.51
C GLN A 68 2.35 -8.35 1.50
N LYS A 69 1.42 -9.25 1.82
CA LYS A 69 0.16 -9.48 1.12
C LYS A 69 -0.94 -9.80 2.12
N VAL A 70 -2.14 -9.31 1.86
CA VAL A 70 -3.31 -9.56 2.70
C VAL A 70 -4.55 -9.83 1.86
N THR A 71 -5.43 -10.68 2.37
CA THR A 71 -6.77 -10.88 1.85
C THR A 71 -7.81 -10.14 2.67
N THR A 72 -9.05 -10.06 2.16
CA THR A 72 -10.16 -9.47 2.92
C THR A 72 -10.40 -10.25 4.21
N ASN A 73 -10.34 -11.59 4.16
CA ASN A 73 -10.54 -12.45 5.33
C ASN A 73 -9.48 -12.20 6.41
N GLN A 74 -8.20 -12.13 6.02
CA GLN A 74 -7.11 -11.85 6.95
C GLN A 74 -7.28 -10.50 7.66
N VAL A 75 -7.74 -9.48 6.94
CA VAL A 75 -8.00 -8.15 7.51
C VAL A 75 -9.21 -8.17 8.42
N SER A 76 -10.33 -8.79 8.03
CA SER A 76 -11.52 -8.88 8.89
C SER A 76 -11.22 -9.61 10.19
N THR A 77 -10.48 -10.72 10.14
CA THR A 77 -10.11 -11.48 11.33
C THR A 77 -9.11 -10.72 12.20
N HIS A 78 -8.09 -10.09 11.62
CA HIS A 78 -7.06 -9.40 12.41
C HIS A 78 -7.58 -8.18 13.16
N PHE A 79 -8.44 -7.39 12.51
CA PHE A 79 -9.00 -6.15 13.09
C PHE A 79 -10.35 -6.35 13.79
N ASP A 80 -10.88 -7.58 13.82
CA ASP A 80 -12.22 -7.90 14.33
C ASP A 80 -13.31 -6.98 13.73
N ILE A 81 -13.33 -6.90 12.40
CA ILE A 81 -14.30 -6.10 11.64
C ILE A 81 -15.03 -6.95 10.62
N THR A 82 -16.20 -6.47 10.18
CA THR A 82 -16.95 -7.14 9.12
C THR A 82 -16.14 -7.25 7.83
N THR A 83 -16.38 -8.32 7.07
CA THR A 83 -15.78 -8.54 5.73
C THR A 83 -16.03 -7.35 4.79
N GLN A 84 -17.21 -6.70 4.89
CA GLN A 84 -17.55 -5.52 4.10
C GLN A 84 -16.68 -4.31 4.48
N ASN A 85 -16.46 -4.07 5.77
CA ASN A 85 -15.58 -3.00 6.25
C ASN A 85 -14.13 -3.26 5.80
N ALA A 86 -13.61 -4.47 6.02
CA ALA A 86 -12.28 -4.88 5.55
C ALA A 86 -12.08 -4.66 4.04
N SER A 87 -13.05 -5.10 3.23
CA SER A 87 -13.03 -4.91 1.77
C SER A 87 -12.99 -3.43 1.38
N THR A 88 -13.75 -2.59 2.09
CA THR A 88 -13.80 -1.15 1.85
C THR A 88 -12.48 -0.48 2.19
N ARG A 89 -11.88 -0.79 3.35
CA ARG A 89 -10.57 -0.29 3.76
C ARG A 89 -9.47 -0.71 2.78
N LEU A 90 -9.49 -1.96 2.31
CA LEU A 90 -8.52 -2.46 1.34
C LEU A 90 -8.63 -1.75 -0.02
N LYS A 91 -9.86 -1.59 -0.54
CA LYS A 91 -10.10 -0.80 -1.75
C LYS A 91 -9.63 0.66 -1.58
N ASN A 92 -9.79 1.23 -0.39
CA ASN A 92 -9.35 2.58 -0.09
C ASN A 92 -7.82 2.71 -0.19
N ILE A 93 -7.05 1.84 0.45
CA ILE A 93 -5.57 1.91 0.38
C ILE A 93 -5.03 1.65 -1.03
N PHE A 94 -5.72 0.83 -1.83
CA PHE A 94 -5.43 0.67 -3.26
C PHE A 94 -5.68 1.98 -4.03
N LYS A 95 -6.84 2.61 -3.86
CA LYS A 95 -7.19 3.89 -4.50
C LYS A 95 -6.23 5.02 -4.10
N LEU A 96 -5.76 5.01 -2.85
CA LEU A 96 -4.80 5.98 -2.35
C LEU A 96 -3.38 5.75 -2.89
N GLY A 97 -3.09 4.55 -3.41
CA GLY A 97 -1.80 4.20 -4.01
C GLY A 97 -0.81 3.51 -3.05
N TYR A 98 -1.29 2.98 -1.91
CA TYR A 98 -0.46 2.28 -0.92
C TYR A 98 -0.32 0.77 -1.20
N ALA A 99 -1.17 0.21 -2.05
CA ALA A 99 -1.17 -1.23 -2.35
C ALA A 99 -1.52 -1.49 -3.81
N LYS A 100 -1.03 -2.61 -4.34
CA LYS A 100 -1.56 -3.21 -5.58
C LYS A 100 -2.65 -4.21 -5.26
N ARG A 101 -3.67 -4.30 -6.12
CA ARG A 101 -4.77 -5.25 -6.02
C ARG A 101 -4.67 -6.25 -7.17
N VAL A 102 -4.66 -7.54 -6.84
CA VAL A 102 -4.54 -8.64 -7.80
C VAL A 102 -5.70 -9.60 -7.59
N GLU A 103 -6.28 -10.11 -8.67
CA GLU A 103 -7.23 -11.22 -8.63
C GLU A 103 -6.44 -12.53 -8.65
N GLU A 104 -6.62 -13.37 -7.64
CA GLU A 104 -6.00 -14.68 -7.53
C GLU A 104 -7.07 -15.76 -7.42
N ILE A 105 -6.71 -16.99 -7.79
CA ILE A 105 -7.53 -18.16 -7.54
C ILE A 105 -7.25 -18.57 -6.09
N ALA A 106 -8.28 -18.49 -5.25
CA ALA A 106 -8.24 -18.98 -3.88
C ALA A 106 -8.03 -20.50 -3.87
N GLU A 107 -7.51 -21.03 -2.76
CA GLU A 107 -7.31 -22.48 -2.58
C GLU A 107 -8.63 -23.28 -2.72
N SER A 108 -9.77 -22.63 -2.46
CA SER A 108 -11.12 -23.19 -2.65
C SER A 108 -11.60 -23.22 -4.11
N GLY A 109 -10.82 -22.70 -5.05
CA GLY A 109 -11.17 -22.56 -6.47
C GLY A 109 -11.98 -21.31 -6.82
N GLY A 110 -12.36 -20.50 -5.83
CA GLY A 110 -13.02 -19.20 -6.04
C GLY A 110 -12.04 -18.10 -6.43
N LYS A 111 -12.52 -17.00 -7.02
CA LYS A 111 -11.71 -15.80 -7.25
C LYS A 111 -11.65 -14.96 -5.98
N GLU A 112 -10.45 -14.57 -5.55
CA GLU A 112 -10.22 -13.68 -4.42
C GLU A 112 -9.34 -12.49 -4.82
N PHE A 113 -9.62 -11.32 -4.23
CA PHE A 113 -8.72 -10.17 -4.36
C PHE A 113 -7.67 -10.19 -3.25
N VAL A 114 -6.40 -10.19 -3.65
CA VAL A 114 -5.24 -10.08 -2.77
C VAL A 114 -4.63 -8.70 -2.93
N TYR A 115 -4.38 -8.03 -1.81
CA TYR A 115 -3.71 -6.74 -1.76
C TYR A 115 -2.26 -6.94 -1.36
N LYS A 116 -1.32 -6.41 -2.14
CA LYS A 116 0.11 -6.62 -1.95
C LYS A 116 0.84 -5.29 -1.83
N LEU A 117 1.98 -5.29 -1.15
CA LEU A 117 2.93 -4.19 -1.25
C LEU A 117 3.39 -4.01 -2.69
N ILE A 118 3.66 -2.75 -3.05
CA ILE A 118 4.21 -2.40 -4.35
C ILE A 118 5.69 -2.74 -4.34
N LYS A 119 6.11 -3.59 -5.28
CA LYS A 119 7.47 -4.00 -5.62
C LYS A 119 7.47 -4.47 -7.08
#